data_AF-A0A345ZQM3-F1
#
_entry.id   AF-A0A345ZQM3-F1
#
_cell.length_a   1.000
_cell.length_b   1.000
_cell.length_c   1.000
_cell.angle_alpha   90.00
_cell.angle_beta   90.00
_cell.angle_gamma   90.00
#
_symmetry.space_group_name_H-M   'P 1'
#
loop_
_entity.id
_entity.type
_entity.pdbx_description
1 polymer ?
#
loop_
_entity_poly.entity_id
_entity_poly.type
_entity_poly.pdbx_seq_one_letter_code
_entity_poly.pdbx_strand_id
1 'polypeptide(L)'
;MIKFSTLHKKWMKDPEYRKEYDALEEEFALIEARARAGLSQAELAKRMKTTQSVIARLESGRTKPSTRTLQRFAAATGHRLKISFEPVEKSRKRVGK
;
A
#
# COMPACT_ATOMS: atom_id res chain seq x y z
N MET A 1 6.25 -28.19 6.78
CA MET A 1 6.50 -26.73 6.76
C MET A 1 5.15 -26.04 6.62
N ILE A 2 4.75 -25.21 7.59
CA ILE A 2 3.48 -24.47 7.51
C ILE A 2 3.65 -23.35 6.47
N LYS A 3 2.74 -23.27 5.49
CA LYS A 3 2.75 -22.19 4.50
C LYS A 3 2.39 -20.87 5.16
N PHE A 4 3.10 -19.80 4.82
CA PHE A 4 2.83 -18.44 5.31
C PHE A 4 1.37 -18.01 5.09
N SER A 5 0.79 -18.36 3.93
CA SER A 5 -0.62 -18.08 3.62
C SER A 5 -1.61 -18.72 4.60
N THR A 6 -1.28 -19.92 5.11
CA THR A 6 -2.09 -20.62 6.11
C THR A 6 -2.05 -19.91 7.46
N LEU A 7 -0.88 -19.40 7.85
CA LEU A 7 -0.70 -18.69 9.11
C LEU A 7 -1.37 -17.31 9.08
N HIS A 8 -1.20 -16.58 7.98
CA HIS A 8 -1.85 -15.30 7.74
C HIS A 8 -3.39 -15.41 7.80
N LYS A 9 -3.98 -16.42 7.13
CA LYS A 9 -5.44 -16.66 7.17
C LYS A 9 -5.97 -16.95 8.57
N LYS A 10 -5.16 -17.59 9.42
CA LYS A 10 -5.52 -17.86 10.82
C LYS A 10 -5.48 -16.59 11.67
N TRP A 11 -4.44 -15.77 11.50
CA TRP A 11 -4.25 -14.54 12.25
C TRP A 11 -5.18 -13.40 11.81
N MET A 12 -5.65 -13.37 10.56
CA MET A 12 -6.67 -12.40 10.11
C MET A 12 -8.03 -12.53 10.84
N LYS A 13 -8.24 -13.58 11.64
CA LYS A 13 -9.41 -13.72 12.53
C LYS A 13 -9.24 -12.99 13.86
N ASP A 14 -8.02 -12.64 14.22
CA ASP A 14 -7.71 -11.87 15.42
C ASP A 14 -7.93 -10.37 15.11
N PRO A 15 -8.81 -9.66 15.85
CA PRO A 15 -9.08 -8.24 15.63
C PRO A 15 -7.84 -7.35 15.78
N GLU A 16 -6.90 -7.71 16.66
CA GLU A 16 -5.69 -6.93 16.91
C GLU A 16 -4.71 -7.09 15.75
N TYR A 17 -4.46 -8.33 15.32
CA TYR A 17 -3.68 -8.61 14.11
C TYR A 17 -4.29 -7.95 12.87
N ARG A 18 -5.60 -8.03 12.71
CA ARG A 18 -6.30 -7.42 11.58
C ARG A 18 -6.11 -5.91 11.56
N LYS A 19 -6.29 -5.25 12.70
CA LYS A 19 -6.11 -3.79 12.79
C LYS A 19 -4.70 -3.36 12.39
N GLU A 20 -3.68 -4.03 12.91
CA GLU A 20 -2.29 -3.72 12.58
C GLU A 20 -1.95 -4.09 11.13
N TYR A 21 -2.55 -5.16 10.59
CA TYR A 21 -2.39 -5.54 9.20
C TYR A 21 -3.08 -4.57 8.23
N ASP A 22 -4.30 -4.13 8.53
CA ASP A 22 -5.04 -3.14 7.74
C ASP A 22 -4.31 -1.79 7.76
N ALA A 23 -3.66 -1.42 8.88
CA ALA A 23 -2.79 -0.25 8.95
C ALA A 23 -1.54 -0.36 8.04
N LEU A 24 -1.02 -1.58 7.85
CA LEU A 24 0.08 -1.85 6.90
C LEU A 24 -0.40 -1.90 5.45
N GLU A 25 -1.68 -2.22 5.19
CA GLU A 25 -2.26 -2.32 3.85
C GLU A 25 -2.10 -1.01 3.06
N GLU A 26 -2.17 0.14 3.74
CA GLU A 26 -1.89 1.47 3.14
C GLU A 26 -0.49 1.55 2.53
N GLU A 27 0.51 0.91 3.14
CA GLU A 27 1.89 0.90 2.67
C GLU A 27 2.09 -0.03 1.47
N PHE A 28 1.26 -1.08 1.34
CA PHE A 28 1.36 -2.06 0.26
C PHE A 28 0.48 -1.76 -0.96
N ALA A 29 -0.42 -0.78 -0.89
CA ALA A 29 -1.38 -0.47 -1.95
C ALA A 29 -0.75 -0.27 -3.35
N LEU A 30 0.43 0.36 -3.43
CA LEU A 30 1.13 0.55 -4.71
C LEU A 30 1.71 -0.76 -5.26
N ILE A 31 2.27 -1.61 -4.39
CA ILE A 31 2.80 -2.92 -4.77
C ILE A 31 1.67 -3.80 -5.29
N GLU A 32 0.51 -3.79 -4.63
CA GLU A 32 -0.66 -4.53 -5.08
C GLU A 32 -1.17 -4.04 -6.43
N ALA A 33 -1.31 -2.73 -6.62
CA ALA A 33 -1.76 -2.16 -7.89
C ALA A 33 -0.82 -2.55 -9.04
N ARG A 34 0.51 -2.56 -8.81
CA ARG A 34 1.48 -3.05 -9.79
C ARG A 34 1.31 -4.55 -10.06
N ALA A 35 1.19 -5.36 -9.00
CA ALA A 35 1.05 -6.81 -9.12
C ALA A 35 -0.22 -7.21 -9.87
N ARG A 36 -1.36 -6.55 -9.60
CA ARG A 36 -2.63 -6.73 -10.32
C ARG A 36 -2.54 -6.33 -11.79
N ALA A 37 -1.69 -5.34 -12.10
CA ALA A 37 -1.39 -4.96 -13.48
C ALA A 37 -0.44 -5.94 -14.20
N GLY A 38 0.09 -6.96 -13.52
CA GLY A 38 1.01 -7.94 -14.09
C GLY A 38 2.38 -7.37 -14.45
N LEU A 39 2.80 -6.28 -13.79
CA LEU A 39 4.04 -5.57 -14.14
C LEU A 39 5.16 -5.86 -13.14
N SER A 40 6.37 -6.05 -13.65
CA SER A 40 7.60 -5.88 -12.88
C SER A 40 7.87 -4.40 -12.57
N GLN A 41 8.72 -4.11 -11.58
CA GLN A 41 9.14 -2.74 -11.29
C GLN A 41 9.84 -2.08 -12.48
N ALA A 42 10.61 -2.86 -13.26
CA ALA A 42 11.31 -2.36 -14.45
C ALA A 42 10.34 -2.00 -15.58
N GLU A 43 9.29 -2.79 -15.80
CA GLU A 43 8.26 -2.49 -16.79
C GLU A 43 7.43 -1.28 -16.40
N LEU A 44 7.05 -1.18 -15.12
CA LEU A 44 6.36 0.00 -14.61
C LEU A 44 7.23 1.26 -14.75
N ALA A 45 8.53 1.16 -14.46
CA ALA A 45 9.48 2.26 -14.63
C ALA A 45 9.53 2.76 -16.07
N LYS A 46 9.56 1.85 -17.05
CA LYS A 46 9.47 2.18 -18.49
C LYS A 46 8.18 2.93 -18.82
N ARG A 47 7.02 2.42 -18.37
CA ARG A 47 5.71 3.06 -18.59
C ARG A 47 5.64 4.46 -17.97
N MET A 48 6.19 4.60 -16.76
CA MET A 48 6.23 5.86 -16.05
C MET A 48 7.35 6.80 -16.51
N LYS A 49 8.21 6.40 -17.45
CA LYS A 49 9.39 7.17 -17.89
C LYS A 49 10.27 7.58 -16.69
N THR A 50 10.64 6.59 -15.87
CA THR A 50 11.51 6.76 -14.70
C THR A 50 12.42 5.53 -14.54
N THR A 51 13.16 5.44 -13.44
CA THR A 51 14.06 4.31 -13.16
C THR A 51 13.40 3.26 -12.26
N GLN A 52 13.87 2.02 -12.34
CA GLN A 52 13.44 0.96 -11.41
C GLN A 52 13.70 1.35 -9.95
N SER A 53 14.82 2.03 -9.66
CA SER A 53 15.14 2.51 -8.31
C SER A 53 14.14 3.54 -7.77
N VAL A 54 13.57 4.39 -8.64
CA VAL A 54 12.50 5.33 -8.27
C VAL A 54 11.21 4.57 -7.97
N ILE A 55 10.86 3.56 -8.76
CA ILE A 55 9.69 2.71 -8.48
C ILE A 55 9.87 1.95 -7.16
N ALA A 56 11.04 1.36 -6.93
CA ALA A 56 11.32 0.66 -5.67
C ALA A 56 11.23 1.59 -4.46
N ARG A 57 11.74 2.82 -4.57
CA ARG A 57 11.60 3.84 -3.51
C ARG A 57 10.15 4.22 -3.28
N LEU A 58 9.39 4.41 -4.37
CA LEU A 58 7.97 4.73 -4.33
C LEU A 58 7.15 3.62 -3.64
N GLU A 59 7.42 2.37 -3.97
CA GLU A 59 6.76 1.18 -3.39
C GLU A 59 7.22 0.89 -1.96
N SER A 60 8.40 1.36 -1.54
CA SER A 60 8.90 1.13 -0.18
C SER A 60 8.26 1.99 0.90
N GLY A 61 7.35 2.92 0.55
CA GLY A 61 6.75 3.87 1.50
C GLY A 61 7.71 4.93 2.06
N ARG A 62 9.03 4.82 1.83
CA ARG A 62 10.06 5.74 2.36
C ARG A 62 9.91 7.20 1.91
N THR A 63 9.19 7.43 0.82
CA THR A 63 8.91 8.78 0.31
C THR A 63 7.43 8.95 0.08
N LYS A 64 6.85 10.04 0.60
CA LYS A 64 5.46 10.40 0.30
C LYS A 64 5.37 10.91 -1.14
N PRO A 65 4.70 10.19 -2.06
CA PRO A 65 4.53 10.66 -3.42
C PRO A 65 3.60 11.86 -3.50
N SER A 66 3.85 12.73 -4.47
CA SER A 66 2.87 13.76 -4.84
C SER A 66 1.62 13.11 -5.45
N THR A 67 0.48 13.81 -5.37
CA THR A 67 -0.75 13.40 -6.06
C THR A 67 -0.54 13.20 -7.56
N ARG A 68 0.30 14.03 -8.19
CA ARG A 68 0.68 13.89 -9.61
C ARG A 68 1.42 12.58 -9.88
N THR A 69 2.29 12.15 -8.96
CA THR A 69 2.99 10.86 -9.05
C THR A 69 1.98 9.71 -8.96
N LEU A 70 1.04 9.78 -8.01
CA LEU A 70 -0.01 8.78 -7.85
C LEU A 70 -0.92 8.67 -9.09
N GLN A 71 -1.27 9.79 -9.72
CA GLN A 71 -2.03 9.80 -10.97
C GLN A 71 -1.28 9.10 -12.12
N ARG A 72 0.02 9.39 -12.28
CA ARG A 72 0.86 8.73 -13.29
C ARG A 72 1.02 7.23 -13.02
N PHE A 73 1.16 6.86 -11.75
CA PHE A 73 1.24 5.47 -11.33
C PHE A 73 -0.04 4.73 -11.71
N ALA A 74 -1.19 5.27 -11.32
CA ALA A 74 -2.50 4.71 -11.63
C ALA A 74 -2.71 4.56 -13.15
N ALA A 75 -2.35 5.57 -13.95
CA ALA A 75 -2.42 5.48 -15.40
C ALA A 75 -1.51 4.37 -15.97
N ALA A 76 -0.28 4.23 -15.46
CA ALA A 76 0.67 3.22 -15.92
C ALA A 76 0.27 1.78 -15.55
N THR A 77 -0.46 1.60 -14.46
CA THR A 77 -1.00 0.31 -14.00
C THR A 77 -2.43 0.05 -14.47
N GLY A 78 -3.07 0.97 -15.20
CA GLY A 78 -4.46 0.80 -15.66
C GLY A 78 -5.52 0.95 -14.55
N HIS A 79 -5.19 1.65 -13.48
CA HIS A 79 -6.07 1.91 -12.34
C HIS A 79 -6.63 3.34 -12.39
N ARG A 80 -7.71 3.58 -11.63
CA ARG A 80 -8.25 4.91 -11.35
C ARG A 80 -7.82 5.35 -9.95
N LEU A 81 -7.20 6.52 -9.81
CA LEU A 81 -6.91 7.11 -8.51
C LEU A 81 -8.20 7.67 -7.89
N LYS A 82 -8.56 7.21 -6.69
CA LYS A 82 -9.63 7.77 -5.86
C LYS A 82 -9.02 8.23 -4.54
N ILE A 83 -9.31 9.46 -4.13
CA ILE A 83 -8.86 10.05 -2.86
C ILE A 83 -10.10 10.33 -2.02
N SER A 84 -10.14 9.82 -0.79
CA SER A 84 -11.16 10.13 0.22
C SER A 84 -10.50 10.65 1.49
N PHE A 85 -11.31 11.32 2.32
CA PHE A 85 -10.94 11.72 3.67
C PHE A 85 -11.75 10.87 4.64
N GLU A 86 -11.08 10.23 5.59
CA GLU A 86 -11.72 9.42 6.61
C GLU A 86 -11.65 10.14 7.98
N PRO A 87 -12.67 9.98 8.84
CA PRO A 87 -12.64 10.55 10.18
C PRO A 87 -11.52 9.89 10.99
N VAL A 88 -10.64 10.70 11.58
CA VAL A 88 -9.63 10.20 12.52
C VAL A 88 -10.33 9.87 13.83
N GLU A 89 -10.36 8.59 14.23
CA GLU A 89 -10.84 8.22 15.57
C GLU A 89 -10.03 8.98 16.61
N LYS A 90 -10.68 9.87 17.36
CA LYS A 90 -10.06 10.55 18.50
C LYS A 90 -9.72 9.46 19.52
N SER A 91 -8.43 9.15 19.68
CA SER A 91 -7.98 8.37 20.83
C SER A 91 -8.48 9.07 22.09
N ARG A 92 -9.42 8.44 22.80
CA ARG A 92 -9.82 8.86 24.14
C ARG A 92 -8.56 8.80 24.98
N LYS A 93 -7.92 9.95 25.21
CA LYS A 93 -6.88 10.09 26.22
C LYS A 93 -7.49 9.54 27.51
N ARG A 94 -6.91 8.46 28.04
CA ARG A 94 -7.14 8.03 29.42
C ARG A 94 -6.73 9.20 30.31
N VAL A 95 -7.71 9.97 30.78
CA VAL A 95 -7.55 10.78 31.98
C VAL A 95 -7.56 9.79 33.14
N GLY A 96 -6.36 9.35 33.53
CA GLY A 96 -6.13 8.62 34.76
C GLY A 96 -5.65 9.60 35.81
N LYS A 97 -6.48 9.78 36.84
CA LYS A 97 -6.27 10.56 38.06
C LYS A 97 -5.13 10.00 38.90
#